data_AF-A0AAN4YZH7-F1
#
_entry.id   AF-A0AAN4YZH7-F1
#
_cell.length_a   1.000
_cell.length_b   1.000
_cell.length_c   1.000
_cell.angle_alpha   90.00
_cell.angle_beta   90.00
_cell.angle_gamma   90.00
#
_symmetry.space_group_name_H-M   'P 1'
#
loop_
_entity.id
_entity.type
_entity.pdbx_description
1 polymer ?
#
loop_
_entity_poly.entity_id
_entity_poly.type
_entity_poly.pdbx_seq_one_letter_code
_entity_poly.pdbx_strand_id
1 'polypeptide(L)'
;MHFANPVPVQQSIPKNEMDDIIEEAIRLAKVEGHQGSDNTPFVLSKIKQLSGGKSVTANRALVEANVQRAARVAVELSKLERTNGTLNER
;
A
#
# COMPACT_ATOMS: atom_id res chain seq x y z
N MET A 1 10.51 12.24 -2.13
CA MET A 1 9.34 12.29 -3.03
C MET A 1 8.53 11.03 -2.80
N HIS A 2 7.23 11.14 -2.51
CA HIS A 2 6.35 9.98 -2.32
C HIS A 2 5.30 9.95 -3.43
N PHE A 3 5.07 8.77 -4.00
CA PHE A 3 4.04 8.54 -5.00
C PHE A 3 2.94 7.67 -4.40
N ALA A 4 1.73 8.23 -4.28
CA ALA A 4 0.56 7.46 -3.89
C ALA A 4 -0.09 6.89 -5.15
N ASN A 5 -0.17 5.56 -5.21
CA ASN A 5 -0.81 4.84 -6.29
C ASN A 5 -2.05 4.12 -5.75
N PRO A 6 -3.26 4.39 -6.27
CA PRO A 6 -4.46 3.71 -5.80
C PRO A 6 -4.44 2.21 -6.13
N VAL A 7 -5.06 1.42 -5.24
CA VAL A 7 -5.38 0.01 -5.52
C VAL A 7 -6.31 -0.08 -6.74
N PRO A 8 -6.17 -1.09 -7.62
CA PRO A 8 -7.10 -1.29 -8.71
C PRO A 8 -8.55 -1.47 -8.21
N VAL A 9 -9.51 -0.86 -8.91
CA VAL A 9 -10.92 -0.76 -8.47
C VAL A 9 -11.53 -2.14 -8.23
N GLN A 10 -11.20 -3.12 -9.06
CA GLN A 10 -11.74 -4.48 -9.01
C GLN A 10 -11.33 -5.25 -7.75
N GLN A 11 -10.21 -4.89 -7.13
CA GLN A 11 -9.71 -5.47 -5.88
C GLN A 11 -9.83 -4.51 -4.70
N SER A 12 -10.43 -3.34 -4.91
CA SER A 12 -10.66 -2.36 -3.85
C SER A 12 -11.74 -2.84 -2.88
N ILE A 13 -11.62 -2.45 -1.62
CA ILE A 13 -12.65 -2.63 -0.60
C ILE A 13 -13.37 -1.29 -0.47
N PRO A 14 -14.72 -1.25 -0.43
CA PRO A 14 -15.47 -0.03 -0.20
C PRO A 14 -14.97 0.72 1.03
N LYS A 15 -14.88 2.04 0.93
CA LYS A 15 -14.29 2.86 2.01
C LYS A 15 -14.98 2.64 3.35
N ASN A 16 -16.31 2.67 3.37
CA ASN A 16 -17.10 2.44 4.58
C ASN A 16 -16.82 1.06 5.19
N GLU A 17 -16.79 -0.01 4.39
CA GLU A 17 -16.46 -1.36 4.85
C GLU A 17 -15.05 -1.42 5.46
N MET A 18 -14.07 -0.78 4.82
CA MET A 18 -12.69 -0.75 5.32
C MET A 18 -12.56 0.09 6.59
N ASP A 19 -13.22 1.25 6.66
CA ASP A 19 -13.21 2.12 7.83
C ASP A 19 -13.75 1.39 9.06
N ASP A 20 -14.90 0.72 8.94
CA ASP A 20 -15.50 -0.08 10.03
C ASP A 20 -14.55 -1.20 10.51
N ILE A 21 -13.89 -1.88 9.58
CA ILE A 21 -12.92 -2.94 9.89
C ILE A 21 -11.69 -2.38 10.62
N ILE A 22 -11.18 -1.22 10.20
CA ILE A 22 -10.01 -0.58 10.81
C ILE A 22 -10.35 -0.11 12.22
N GLU A 23 -11.50 0.55 12.40
CA GLU A 23 -11.96 1.03 13.71
C GLU A 23 -12.07 -0.13 14.71
N GLU A 24 -12.68 -1.24 14.29
CA GLU A 24 -12.79 -2.42 15.14
C GLU A 24 -11.44 -3.06 15.46
N ALA A 25 -10.54 -3.16 14.47
CA ALA A 25 -9.19 -3.68 14.68
C ALA A 25 -8.38 -2.85 15.69
N ILE A 26 -8.49 -1.51 15.61
CA ILE A 26 -7.86 -0.58 16.55
C ILE A 26 -8.49 -0.69 17.94
N ARG A 27 -9.82 -0.81 18.03
CA ARG A 27 -10.53 -0.99 19.30
C ARG A 27 -10.06 -2.26 20.01
N LEU A 28 -9.98 -3.37 19.28
CA LEU A 28 -9.49 -4.65 19.80
C LEU A 28 -8.02 -4.57 20.24
N ALA A 29 -7.17 -3.87 19.48
CA ALA A 29 -5.77 -3.68 19.86
C ALA A 29 -5.64 -2.98 21.22
N LYS A 30 -6.46 -1.95 21.47
CA LYS A 30 -6.51 -1.22 22.74
C LYS A 30 -7.01 -2.09 23.89
N VAL A 31 -8.08 -2.84 23.67
CA VAL A 31 -8.69 -3.72 24.70
C VAL A 31 -7.73 -4.85 25.08
N GLU A 32 -7.03 -5.43 24.11
CA GLU A 32 -6.07 -6.51 24.32
C GLU A 32 -4.68 -6.00 24.76
N GLY A 33 -4.47 -4.68 24.84
CA GLY A 33 -3.25 -4.07 25.37
C GLY A 33 -2.05 -4.05 24.41
N HIS A 34 -2.25 -4.25 23.10
CA HIS A 34 -1.17 -4.19 22.11
C HIS A 34 -0.69 -2.74 21.92
N GLN A 35 0.61 -2.51 22.13
CA GLN A 35 1.23 -1.18 22.06
C GLN A 35 2.61 -1.26 21.37
N GLY A 36 3.17 -0.10 21.02
CA GLY A 36 4.51 -0.01 20.43
C GLY A 36 4.63 -0.80 19.12
N SER A 37 5.70 -1.58 18.98
CA SER A 37 6.00 -2.41 17.81
C SER A 37 4.94 -3.48 17.53
N ASP A 38 4.22 -3.91 18.56
CA ASP A 38 3.32 -5.06 18.49
C ASP A 38 1.94 -4.66 17.95
N ASN A 39 1.62 -3.36 18.00
CA ASN A 39 0.35 -2.82 17.56
C ASN A 39 0.12 -3.02 16.05
N THR A 40 1.11 -2.71 15.20
CA THR A 40 0.94 -2.81 13.74
C THR A 40 0.72 -4.25 13.26
N PRO A 41 1.54 -5.25 13.67
CA PRO A 41 1.27 -6.65 13.35
C PRO A 41 -0.10 -7.13 13.82
N PHE A 42 -0.52 -6.73 15.03
CA PHE A 42 -1.84 -7.10 15.56
C PHE A 42 -2.98 -6.54 14.72
N VAL A 43 -2.98 -5.22 14.48
CA VAL A 43 -4.05 -4.53 13.72
C VAL A 43 -4.16 -5.11 12.31
N LEU A 44 -3.05 -5.31 11.60
CA LEU A 44 -3.07 -5.89 10.25
C LEU A 44 -3.59 -7.34 10.25
N SER A 45 -3.23 -8.13 11.27
CA SER A 45 -3.77 -9.49 11.44
C SER A 45 -5.28 -9.46 11.65
N LYS A 46 -5.78 -8.55 12.49
CA LYS A 46 -7.22 -8.42 12.75
C LYS A 46 -7.98 -7.91 11.52
N ILE A 47 -7.44 -6.96 10.76
CA ILE A 47 -8.00 -6.51 9.47
C ILE A 47 -8.12 -7.68 8.48
N LYS A 48 -7.11 -8.55 8.40
CA LYS A 48 -7.18 -9.78 7.60
C LYS A 48 -8.33 -10.68 8.03
N GLN A 49 -8.51 -10.90 9.33
CA GLN A 49 -9.58 -11.73 9.86
C GLN A 49 -10.98 -11.13 9.61
N LEU A 50 -11.17 -9.86 9.97
CA LEU A 50 -12.46 -9.15 9.86
C LEU A 50 -12.91 -8.96 8.40
N SER A 51 -11.97 -8.78 7.48
CA SER A 51 -12.27 -8.68 6.03
C SER A 51 -12.49 -10.04 5.34
N GLY A 52 -12.42 -11.17 6.07
CA GLY A 52 -12.49 -12.50 5.47
C GLY A 52 -11.38 -12.76 4.45
N GLY A 53 -10.21 -12.12 4.61
CA GLY A 53 -9.08 -12.22 3.69
C GLY A 53 -9.12 -11.26 2.50
N LYS A 54 -10.20 -10.50 2.27
CA LYS A 54 -10.27 -9.51 1.17
C LYS A 54 -9.13 -8.49 1.24
N SER A 55 -8.70 -8.09 2.45
CA SER A 55 -7.61 -7.11 2.63
C SER A 55 -6.28 -7.63 2.08
N VAL A 56 -6.04 -8.94 2.15
CA VAL A 56 -4.82 -9.58 1.61
C VAL A 56 -4.85 -9.54 0.08
N THR A 57 -6.00 -9.83 -0.52
CA THR A 57 -6.20 -9.74 -1.97
C THR A 57 -6.00 -8.30 -2.48
N ALA A 58 -6.62 -7.33 -1.80
CA ALA A 58 -6.47 -5.90 -2.12
C ALA A 58 -5.01 -5.43 -2.00
N ASN A 59 -4.33 -5.81 -0.91
CA ASN A 59 -2.95 -5.43 -0.68
C ASN A 59 -1.99 -6.05 -1.71
N ARG A 60 -2.22 -7.31 -2.11
CA ARG A 60 -1.43 -7.95 -3.17
C ARG A 60 -1.59 -7.20 -4.50
N ALA A 61 -2.82 -6.89 -4.89
CA ALA A 61 -3.09 -6.14 -6.12
C ALA A 61 -2.47 -4.73 -6.08
N LEU A 62 -2.49 -4.07 -4.91
CA LEU A 62 -1.82 -2.79 -4.69
C LEU A 62 -0.29 -2.91 -4.88
N VAL A 63 0.35 -3.91 -4.29
CA VAL A 63 1.79 -4.15 -4.43
C VAL A 63 2.15 -4.38 -5.90
N GLU A 64 1.41 -5.23 -6.60
CA GLU A 64 1.63 -5.50 -8.03
C GLU A 64 1.48 -4.21 -8.87
N ALA A 65 0.45 -3.41 -8.61
CA ALA A 65 0.26 -2.12 -9.28
C ALA A 65 1.39 -1.11 -8.97
N ASN A 66 1.88 -1.08 -7.72
CA ASN A 66 3.00 -0.23 -7.30
C ASN A 66 4.28 -0.60 -8.03
N VAL A 67 4.60 -1.90 -8.12
CA VAL A 67 5.76 -2.40 -8.85
C VAL A 67 5.70 -2.00 -10.31
N GLN A 68 4.54 -2.18 -10.96
CA GLN A 68 4.36 -1.79 -12.37
C GLN A 68 4.57 -0.30 -12.61
N ARG A 69 4.01 0.58 -11.77
CA ARG A 69 4.21 2.03 -11.92
C ARG A 69 5.65 2.44 -11.62
N ALA A 70 6.23 1.92 -10.54
CA ALA A 70 7.60 2.23 -10.16
C ALA A 70 8.60 1.84 -11.27
N ALA A 71 8.40 0.68 -11.90
CA ALA A 71 9.23 0.24 -13.02
C ALA A 71 9.16 1.22 -14.22
N ARG A 72 7.96 1.70 -14.57
CA ARG A 72 7.79 2.69 -15.65
C ARG A 72 8.49 4.01 -15.31
N VAL A 73 8.32 4.51 -14.08
CA VAL A 73 8.99 5.73 -13.61
C VAL A 73 10.50 5.58 -13.69
N ALA A 74 11.06 4.46 -13.23
CA ALA A 74 12.49 4.20 -13.27
C ALA A 74 13.05 4.17 -14.71
N VAL A 75 12.33 3.54 -15.64
CA VAL A 75 12.72 3.49 -17.06
C VAL A 75 12.72 4.88 -17.70
N GLU A 76 11.67 5.67 -17.48
CA GLU A 76 11.59 7.01 -18.06
C GLU A 76 12.62 7.97 -17.44
N LEU A 77 12.84 7.87 -16.12
CA LEU A 77 13.90 8.64 -15.45
C LEU A 77 15.28 8.30 -16.04
N SER A 78 15.60 7.01 -16.22
CA SER A 78 16.87 6.58 -16.81
C SER A 78 17.06 7.09 -18.26
N LYS A 79 15.98 7.25 -19.03
CA LYS A 79 16.05 7.86 -20.37
C LYS A 79 16.36 9.36 -20.26
N LEU A 80 15.64 10.07 -19.39
CA LEU A 80 15.85 11.51 -19.17
C LEU A 80 17.27 11.82 -18.69
N GLU A 81 17.80 11.02 -17.75
CA GLU A 81 19.17 11.16 -17.26
C GLU A 81 20.21 10.94 -18.36
N ARG A 82 20.00 9.98 -19.27
CA ARG A 82 20.88 9.74 -20.43
C ARG A 82 20.79 10.85 -21.48
N THR A 83 19.60 11.39 -21.73
CA THR A 83 19.41 12.53 -22.65
C THR A 83 20.00 13.82 -22.09
N ASN A 84 19.91 14.04 -20.77
CA ASN A 84 20.53 15.21 -20.12
C ASN A 84 22.05 15.05 -19.96
N GLY A 85 22.55 13.83 -19.77
CA GLY A 85 23.99 13.53 -19.75
C GLY A 85 24.68 13.79 -21.09
N THR A 86 23.98 13.58 -22.21
CA THR A 86 24.52 13.85 -23.56
C THR A 86 24.52 15.35 -23.94
N LEU A 87 23.86 16.22 -23.17
CA LEU A 87 23.87 17.68 -23.35
C LEU A 87 24.97 18.39 -22.56
N ASN A 88 25.53 17.78 -21.51
CA ASN A 88 26.56 18.39 -20.66
C ASN A 88 28.01 18.01 -21.04
N GLU A 89 28.21 17.22 -22.11
CA GLU A 89 29.53 16.84 -22.63
C GLU A 89 29.87 17.48 -23.99
N ARG A 90 29.22 18.59 -24.37
CA ARG A 90 29.54 19.35 -25.58
C ARG A 90 29.75 20.83 -25.30
#